data_AF-A0A3D0EUM1-F1
#
_entry.id   AF-A0A3D0EUM1-F1
#
_cell.length_a   1.000
_cell.length_b   1.000
_cell.length_c   1.000
_cell.angle_alpha   90.00
_cell.angle_beta   90.00
_cell.angle_gamma   90.00
#
_symmetry.space_group_name_H-M   'P 1'
#
loop_
_entity.id
_entity.type
_entity.pdbx_description
1 polymer ?
#
loop_
_entity_poly.entity_id
_entity_poly.type
_entity_poly.pdbx_seq_one_letter_code
_entity_poly.pdbx_strand_id
1 'polypeptide(L)'
;MSLNHDTKQPKSGARFYLCRKIREGETLVELPKDIANHAKSALRLKEGALFYLFDGTGGEYLAKLVIASNGSLMAEIINFSDVNPESELKISLVQSVMSNDKMNWLIQKATELGVNEINIFKAE
;
A
#
# COMPACT_ATOMS: atom_id res chain seq x y z
N MET A 1 15.68 32.52 -5.46
CA MET A 1 16.57 31.34 -5.57
C MET A 1 15.66 30.14 -5.76
N SER A 2 15.44 29.76 -7.02
CA SER A 2 14.39 28.81 -7.42
C SER A 2 14.79 27.38 -7.05
N LEU A 3 14.16 26.81 -6.03
CA LEU A 3 14.20 25.37 -5.76
C LEU A 3 13.16 24.70 -6.67
N ASN A 4 13.62 24.16 -7.79
CA ASN A 4 12.82 23.25 -8.61
C ASN A 4 12.54 21.98 -7.77
N HIS A 5 11.41 21.96 -7.07
CA HIS A 5 10.81 20.73 -6.56
C HIS A 5 10.13 20.02 -7.72
N ASP A 6 10.91 19.35 -8.57
CA ASP A 6 10.39 18.25 -9.38
C ASP A 6 10.08 17.09 -8.42
N THR A 7 8.99 17.21 -7.65
CA THR A 7 8.45 16.09 -6.87
C THR A 7 8.00 15.04 -7.86
N LYS A 8 8.88 14.08 -8.17
CA LYS A 8 8.56 12.94 -9.01
C LYS A 8 7.54 12.08 -8.27
N GLN A 9 6.26 12.39 -8.44
CA GLN A 9 5.17 11.57 -7.93
C GLN A 9 4.91 10.40 -8.87
N PRO A 10 4.40 9.25 -8.36
CA PRO A 10 3.94 8.15 -9.19
C PRO A 10 2.84 8.60 -10.15
N LYS A 11 3.11 8.60 -11.47
CA LYS A 11 2.10 8.98 -12.50
C LYS A 11 0.84 8.10 -12.48
N SER A 12 0.93 6.90 -11.91
CA SER A 12 -0.17 5.94 -11.80
C SER A 12 -0.89 5.93 -10.45
N GLY A 13 -0.41 6.70 -9.46
CA GLY A 13 -0.89 6.57 -8.08
C GLY A 13 -0.70 5.16 -7.50
N ALA A 14 0.23 4.36 -8.05
CA ALA A 14 0.46 2.98 -7.61
C ALA A 14 0.93 2.96 -6.15
N ARG A 15 0.18 2.22 -5.32
CA ARG A 15 0.45 2.02 -3.89
C ARG A 15 0.36 0.53 -3.60
N PHE A 16 1.33 -0.01 -2.86
CA PHE A 16 1.32 -1.40 -2.45
C PHE A 16 1.54 -1.53 -0.95
N TYR A 17 0.73 -2.37 -0.33
CA TYR A 17 0.90 -2.75 1.06
C TYR A 17 2.01 -3.80 1.19
N LEU A 18 3.02 -3.53 2.01
CA LEU A 18 4.09 -4.46 2.35
C LEU A 18 3.84 -5.01 3.75
N CYS A 19 3.62 -6.32 3.86
CA CYS A 19 3.31 -7.00 5.13
C CYS A 19 4.52 -7.12 6.10
N ARG A 20 5.53 -6.27 5.95
CA ARG A 20 6.66 -6.14 6.87
C ARG A 20 7.12 -4.69 6.92
N LYS A 21 7.73 -4.32 8.04
CA LYS A 21 8.40 -3.02 8.17
C LYS A 21 9.64 -2.96 7.28
N ILE A 22 9.86 -1.77 6.72
CA ILE A 22 11.13 -1.39 6.08
C ILE A 22 12.06 -0.94 7.21
N ARG A 23 13.25 -1.53 7.31
CA ARG A 23 14.20 -1.21 8.38
C ARG A 23 14.84 0.14 8.12
N GLU A 24 15.25 0.82 9.19
CA GLU A 24 16.01 2.06 9.06
C GLU A 24 17.31 1.80 8.28
N GLY A 25 17.58 2.64 7.28
CA GLY A 25 18.71 2.47 6.36
C GLY A 25 18.53 1.38 5.28
N GLU A 26 17.39 0.69 5.22
CA GLU A 26 17.08 -0.24 4.14
C GLU A 26 16.76 0.53 2.85
N THR A 27 17.70 0.52 1.91
CA THR A 27 17.59 1.27 0.65
C THR A 27 17.05 0.45 -0.51
N LEU A 28 17.04 -0.88 -0.38
CA LEU A 28 16.59 -1.80 -1.42
C LEU A 28 15.79 -2.94 -0.80
N VAL A 29 14.54 -3.10 -1.26
CA VAL A 29 13.57 -4.07 -0.75
C VAL A 29 13.16 -5.00 -1.87
N GLU A 30 13.32 -6.31 -1.70
CA GLU A 30 12.73 -7.28 -2.64
C GLU A 30 11.19 -7.27 -2.50
N LEU A 31 10.50 -7.14 -3.64
CA LEU A 31 9.04 -7.15 -3.67
C LEU A 31 8.53 -8.60 -3.52
N PRO A 32 7.65 -8.87 -2.53
CA PRO A 32 6.93 -10.13 -2.45
C PRO A 32 6.17 -10.45 -3.76
N LYS A 33 5.95 -11.75 -4.01
CA LYS A 33 5.41 -12.25 -5.27
C LYS A 33 4.06 -11.63 -5.66
N ASP A 34 3.18 -11.39 -4.70
CA ASP A 34 1.89 -10.74 -4.88
C ASP A 34 2.04 -9.28 -5.34
N ILE A 35 2.92 -8.50 -4.69
CA ILE A 35 3.22 -7.12 -5.10
C ILE A 35 3.87 -7.10 -6.48
N ALA A 36 4.85 -7.97 -6.72
CA ALA A 36 5.54 -8.08 -8.00
C ALA A 36 4.58 -8.40 -9.17
N ASN A 37 3.68 -9.36 -8.97
CA ASN A 37 2.66 -9.72 -9.95
C ASN A 37 1.66 -8.58 -10.20
N HIS A 38 1.20 -7.90 -9.15
CA HIS A 38 0.30 -6.75 -9.30
C HIS A 38 0.99 -5.63 -10.09
N ALA A 39 2.24 -5.30 -9.74
CA ALA A 39 3.03 -4.27 -10.41
C ALA A 39 3.23 -4.57 -11.91
N LYS A 40 3.59 -5.81 -12.28
CA LYS A 40 3.89 -6.17 -13.68
C LYS A 40 2.67 -6.52 -14.52
N SER A 41 1.74 -7.31 -13.99
CA SER A 41 0.65 -7.87 -14.79
C SER A 41 -0.55 -6.94 -14.87
N ALA A 42 -0.97 -6.40 -13.72
CA ALA A 42 -2.15 -5.54 -13.64
C ALA A 42 -1.80 -4.08 -13.96
N LEU A 43 -0.78 -3.51 -13.30
CA LEU A 43 -0.39 -2.11 -13.52
C LEU A 43 0.63 -1.90 -14.63
N ARG A 44 1.26 -2.98 -15.13
CA ARG A 44 2.23 -2.96 -16.24
C ARG A 44 3.38 -1.96 -16.02
N LEU A 45 3.83 -1.84 -14.76
CA LEU A 45 4.91 -0.96 -14.38
C LEU A 45 6.22 -1.41 -15.04
N LYS A 46 6.92 -0.43 -15.62
CA LYS A 46 8.25 -0.61 -16.22
C LYS A 46 9.32 -0.30 -15.21
N GLU A 47 10.53 -0.81 -15.46
CA GLU A 47 11.70 -0.41 -14.68
C GLU A 47 11.85 1.12 -14.67
N GLY A 48 12.25 1.67 -13.52
CA GLY A 48 12.29 3.11 -13.28
C GLY A 48 10.95 3.73 -12.92
N ALA A 49 9.83 3.00 -12.97
CA ALA A 49 8.54 3.52 -12.52
C ALA A 49 8.54 3.78 -11.00
N LEU A 50 7.89 4.86 -10.60
CA LEU A 50 7.71 5.23 -9.20
C LEU A 50 6.39 4.71 -8.66
N PHE A 51 6.38 4.34 -7.39
CA PHE A 51 5.21 3.87 -6.64
C PHE A 51 5.42 4.11 -5.14
N TYR A 52 4.36 3.96 -4.35
CA TYR A 52 4.45 4.02 -2.89
C TYR A 52 4.39 2.62 -2.26
N LEU A 53 5.20 2.41 -1.22
CA LEU A 53 5.10 1.29 -0.28
C LEU A 53 4.62 1.80 1.07
N PHE A 54 3.75 1.04 1.72
CA PHE A 54 3.30 1.33 3.08
C PHE A 54 3.09 0.02 3.84
N ASP A 55 3.28 0.04 5.16
CA ASP A 55 3.21 -1.16 6.01
C ASP A 55 2.04 -1.14 7.02
N GLY A 56 1.16 -0.14 6.90
CA GLY A 56 0.01 0.03 7.79
C GLY A 56 0.34 0.62 9.16
N THR A 57 1.60 0.98 9.43
CA THR A 57 2.00 1.63 10.70
C THR A 57 2.03 3.16 10.65
N GLY A 58 1.58 3.74 9.54
CA GLY A 58 1.62 5.16 9.24
C GLY A 58 2.72 5.51 8.25
N GLY A 59 2.50 6.58 7.48
CA GLY A 59 3.42 7.03 6.45
C GLY A 59 3.55 6.10 5.25
N GLU A 60 4.40 6.52 4.32
CA GLU A 60 4.65 5.82 3.06
C GLU A 60 6.06 6.10 2.54
N TYR A 61 6.58 5.16 1.77
CA TYR A 61 7.89 5.23 1.13
C TYR A 61 7.70 5.40 -0.37
N LEU A 62 8.25 6.48 -0.93
CA LEU A 62 8.42 6.57 -2.38
C LEU A 62 9.52 5.60 -2.79
N ALA A 63 9.21 4.72 -3.74
CA ALA A 63 10.14 3.75 -4.26
C ALA A 63 10.19 3.76 -5.78
N LYS A 64 11.32 3.32 -6.33
CA LYS A 64 11.55 3.12 -7.75
C LYS A 64 11.68 1.63 -8.05
N LEU A 65 10.97 1.17 -9.08
CA LEU A 65 11.04 -0.22 -9.52
C LEU A 65 12.40 -0.48 -10.18
N VAL A 66 13.15 -1.44 -9.66
CA VAL A 66 14.43 -1.92 -10.21
C VAL A 66 14.31 -3.41 -10.48
N ILE A 67 14.96 -3.90 -11.53
CA ILE A 67 15.03 -5.33 -11.83
C ILE A 67 16.44 -5.81 -11.48
N ALA A 68 16.55 -6.74 -10.55
CA ALA A 68 17.83 -7.34 -10.22
C ALA A 68 18.32 -8.26 -11.35
N SER A 69 19.62 -8.57 -11.37
CA SER A 69 20.22 -9.41 -12.42
C SER A 69 19.60 -10.82 -12.51
N ASN A 70 19.03 -11.34 -11.42
CA ASN A 70 18.32 -12.63 -11.39
C ASN A 70 16.84 -12.51 -11.81
N GLY A 71 16.38 -11.32 -12.21
CA GLY A 71 15.00 -11.04 -12.61
C GLY A 71 14.04 -10.71 -11.46
N SER A 72 14.48 -10.70 -10.20
CA SER A 72 13.62 -10.28 -9.08
C SER A 72 13.29 -8.79 -9.19
N LEU A 73 12.07 -8.43 -8.76
CA LEU A 73 11.66 -7.03 -8.70
C LEU A 73 12.02 -6.46 -7.34
N MET A 74 12.74 -5.35 -7.38
CA MET A 74 13.20 -4.63 -6.20
C MET A 74 12.57 -3.25 -6.16
N ALA A 75 12.37 -2.74 -4.96
CA ALA A 75 11.99 -1.38 -4.65
C ALA A 75 13.22 -0.66 -4.09
N GLU A 76 13.77 0.26 -4.88
CA GLU A 76 14.78 1.20 -4.40
C GLU A 76 14.07 2.33 -3.65
N ILE A 77 14.33 2.44 -2.34
CA ILE A 77 13.69 3.42 -1.46
C ILE A 77 14.30 4.80 -1.70
N ILE A 78 13.47 5.77 -2.05
CA ILE A 78 13.89 7.15 -2.35
C ILE A 78 13.70 8.06 -1.14
N ASN A 79 12.49 8.09 -0.57
CA ASN A 79 12.18 8.90 0.60
C ASN A 79 11.05 8.27 1.42
N PHE A 80 10.93 8.72 2.67
CA PHE A 80 9.78 8.45 3.52
C PHE A 80 8.97 9.74 3.66
N SER A 81 7.65 9.61 3.63
CA SER A 81 6.70 10.69 3.89
C SER A 81 5.82 10.29 5.07
N ASP A 82 5.83 11.09 6.12
CA ASP A 82 4.97 10.90 7.29
C ASP A 82 3.56 11.42 7.00
N VAL A 83 2.83 10.64 6.20
CA VAL A 83 1.43 10.91 5.84
C VAL A 83 0.54 9.99 6.66
N ASN A 84 -0.43 10.57 7.36
CA ASN A 84 -1.46 9.84 8.07
C ASN A 84 -2.84 10.19 7.50
N PRO A 85 -3.39 9.40 6.57
CA PRO A 85 -4.71 9.65 6.00
C PRO A 85 -5.86 9.20 6.92
N GLU A 86 -5.57 8.62 8.09
CA GLU A 86 -6.58 8.03 8.97
C GLU A 86 -7.48 9.08 9.62
N SER A 87 -8.75 8.71 9.80
CA SER A 87 -9.72 9.51 10.55
C SER A 87 -9.37 9.55 12.04
N GLU A 88 -9.57 10.72 12.65
CA GLU A 88 -9.53 10.90 14.11
C GLU A 88 -10.69 10.17 14.80
N LEU A 89 -11.84 10.04 14.13
CA LEU A 89 -12.99 9.33 14.67
C LEU A 89 -12.74 7.81 14.63
N LYS A 90 -12.84 7.16 15.78
CA LYS A 90 -12.68 5.70 15.90
C LYS A 90 -14.02 4.98 15.80
N ILE A 91 -14.22 4.24 14.71
CA ILE A 91 -15.43 3.45 14.44
C ILE A 91 -15.10 1.96 14.53
N SER A 92 -15.81 1.25 15.42
CA SER A 92 -15.83 -0.22 15.48
C SER A 92 -17.15 -0.73 14.93
N LEU A 93 -17.12 -1.46 13.82
CA LEU A 93 -18.29 -2.04 13.16
C LEU A 93 -18.51 -3.47 13.67
N VAL A 94 -19.65 -3.73 14.30
CA VAL A 94 -20.07 -5.08 14.68
C VAL A 94 -21.10 -5.58 13.66
N GLN A 95 -20.77 -6.67 12.95
CA GLN A 95 -21.57 -7.15 11.83
C GLN A 95 -21.81 -8.66 11.90
N SER A 96 -23.07 -9.08 11.69
CA SER A 96 -23.40 -10.50 11.58
C SER A 96 -22.94 -11.07 10.24
N VAL A 97 -22.61 -12.37 10.21
CA VAL A 97 -22.21 -13.07 8.97
C VAL A 97 -23.30 -12.95 7.90
N MET A 98 -22.91 -12.56 6.69
CA MET A 98 -23.76 -12.49 5.50
C MET A 98 -23.19 -13.36 4.38
N SER A 99 -23.87 -13.38 3.22
CA SER A 99 -23.32 -14.01 2.01
C SER A 99 -21.99 -13.38 1.59
N ASN A 100 -21.13 -14.16 0.93
CA ASN A 100 -19.79 -13.73 0.53
C ASN A 100 -19.77 -12.40 -0.22
N ASP A 101 -20.68 -12.20 -1.19
CA ASP A 101 -20.74 -10.95 -1.96
C ASP A 101 -21.06 -9.73 -1.08
N LYS A 102 -21.99 -9.89 -0.13
CA LYS A 102 -22.35 -8.82 0.82
C LYS A 102 -21.22 -8.54 1.80
N MET A 103 -20.53 -9.58 2.25
CA MET A 103 -19.38 -9.46 3.13
C MET A 103 -18.21 -8.73 2.44
N ASN A 104 -17.88 -9.10 1.21
CA ASN A 104 -16.84 -8.45 0.43
C ASN A 104 -17.16 -6.96 0.22
N TRP A 105 -18.41 -6.65 -0.15
CA TRP A 105 -18.86 -5.27 -0.29
C TRP A 105 -18.75 -4.48 1.03
N LEU A 106 -19.18 -5.07 2.15
CA LEU A 106 -19.11 -4.44 3.46
C LEU A 106 -17.67 -4.16 3.89
N ILE A 107 -16.77 -5.14 3.75
CA ILE A 107 -15.36 -4.98 4.09
C ILE A 107 -14.74 -3.86 3.24
N GLN A 108 -15.02 -3.84 1.94
CA GLN A 108 -14.53 -2.77 1.06
C GLN A 108 -15.01 -1.40 1.54
N LYS A 109 -16.32 -1.24 1.78
CA LYS A 109 -16.89 0.07 2.12
C LYS A 109 -16.54 0.52 3.52
N ALA A 110 -16.43 -0.40 4.48
CA ALA A 110 -15.94 -0.09 5.82
C ALA A 110 -14.51 0.45 5.76
N THR A 111 -13.60 -0.20 5.02
CA THR A 111 -12.23 0.27 4.84
C THR A 111 -12.17 1.63 4.13
N GLU A 112 -12.95 1.83 3.05
CA GLU A 112 -13.00 3.12 2.34
C GLU A 112 -13.54 4.27 3.20
N LEU A 113 -14.44 3.97 4.14
CA LEU A 113 -15.00 4.94 5.09
C LEU A 113 -14.14 5.16 6.34
N GLY A 114 -12.99 4.48 6.44
CA GLY A 114 -12.07 4.63 7.58
C GLY A 114 -12.54 3.93 8.86
N VAL A 115 -13.31 2.85 8.75
CA VAL A 115 -13.64 1.99 9.90
C VAL A 115 -12.35 1.37 10.43
N ASN A 116 -12.11 1.50 11.74
CA ASN A 116 -10.86 1.06 12.36
C ASN A 116 -10.86 -0.43 12.69
N GLU A 117 -12.02 -0.98 13.01
CA GLU A 117 -12.15 -2.39 13.39
C GLU A 117 -13.49 -2.96 12.92
N ILE A 118 -13.46 -4.18 12.38
CA ILE A 118 -14.64 -4.92 11.97
C ILE A 118 -14.71 -6.21 12.79
N ASN A 119 -15.69 -6.28 13.69
CA ASN A 119 -15.96 -7.42 14.55
C ASN A 119 -17.09 -8.26 13.93
N ILE A 120 -16.77 -9.45 13.42
CA ILE A 120 -17.74 -10.37 12.84
C ILE A 120 -18.26 -11.33 13.90
N PHE A 121 -19.58 -11.42 14.04
CA PHE A 121 -20.22 -12.37 14.94
C PHE A 121 -21.24 -13.25 14.22
N LYS A 122 -21.51 -14.42 14.78
CA LYS A 122 -22.61 -15.28 14.34
C LYS A 122 -23.84 -14.94 15.17
N ALA A 123 -24.86 -14.39 14.54
CA ALA A 123 -26.17 -14.23 15.17
C ALA A 123 -26.86 -15.60 15.23
N GLU A 124 -27.49 -15.90 16.37
CA GLU A 124 -28.31 -17.11 16.58
C GLU A 124 -29.72 -16.94 16.01
#